data_AF-A0A9D5EEU2-F1
#
_entry.id   AF-A0A9D5EEU2-F1
#
_cell.length_a   1.000
_cell.length_b   1.000
_cell.length_c   1.000
_cell.angle_alpha   90.00
_cell.angle_beta   90.00
_cell.angle_gamma   90.00
#
_symmetry.space_group_name_H-M   'P 1'
#
loop_
_entity.id
_entity.type
_entity.pdbx_description
1 polymer ?
#
loop_
_entity_poly.entity_id
_entity_poly.type
_entity_poly.pdbx_seq_one_letter_code
_entity_poly.pdbx_strand_id
1 'polypeptide(L)'
;MPEGANLRSTEALLRLKAAIERFIEQAVGALTEVEADAQRGVSRMTRQLGPYWLARTSRLSEDVARARSALVRKEGSALTEHASVVDERRALETAKSDLETARQKVKLVRAWAVELERQHEMYRGAVTALAEVLQQELPHACEQLRRMVEAVEGYQRIAVPESRPLDGEHPAPGPAEAGPAMRSAAEAVPAASGAATEPAQEPREPIGVPPADGTSAADPPPSPWARLVRRVPGPAVRAGVALRAADGAGARRGAQHLTGHAGRPPAAHGGPSDSDGALQARRSDAARCARTLAGLGLVGQPPAPGDKIVYAAGCLDGRDVFLHRVAPAAGDSGWYIGPVADAGGFPGFVGLGAAELARRRPDLWALAGVVPGHTIVWQSGGVVAVLGPDGRECQLGPGDGGPDREHHAGGAAAEGDAS
;
A
#
# COMPACT_ATOMS: atom_id res chain seq x y z
N MET A 1 7.47 -18.09 -59.48
CA MET A 1 7.20 -16.70 -59.06
C MET A 1 7.64 -16.59 -57.61
N PRO A 2 8.85 -16.09 -57.31
CA PRO A 2 9.23 -15.85 -55.92
C PRO A 2 8.36 -14.70 -55.41
N GLU A 3 7.46 -15.04 -54.52
CA GLU A 3 6.60 -14.12 -53.80
C GLU A 3 7.51 -13.16 -53.02
N GLY A 4 7.68 -11.94 -53.55
CA GLY A 4 8.58 -10.94 -52.99
C GLY A 4 8.27 -10.74 -51.51
N ALA A 5 9.28 -10.88 -50.66
CA ALA A 5 9.16 -10.74 -49.22
C ALA A 5 8.34 -9.49 -48.87
N ASN A 6 7.25 -9.67 -48.14
CA ASN A 6 6.31 -8.60 -47.84
C ASN A 6 6.92 -7.64 -46.79
N LEU A 7 7.79 -6.74 -47.27
CA LEU A 7 8.58 -5.73 -46.54
C LEU A 7 7.73 -4.63 -45.88
N ARG A 8 6.49 -4.92 -45.49
CA ARG A 8 5.44 -3.94 -45.14
C ARG A 8 5.53 -3.36 -43.73
N SER A 9 6.67 -3.43 -43.04
CA SER A 9 6.75 -2.74 -41.75
C SER A 9 8.13 -2.36 -41.23
N THR A 10 8.98 -1.78 -42.09
CA THR A 10 10.07 -0.92 -41.58
C THR A 10 9.53 0.15 -40.63
N GLU A 11 8.34 0.69 -40.93
CA GLU A 11 7.64 1.62 -40.06
C GLU A 11 7.25 1.01 -38.69
N ALA A 12 6.80 -0.26 -38.62
CA ALA A 12 6.56 -0.88 -37.31
C ALA A 12 7.84 -1.07 -36.50
N LEU A 13 8.97 -1.40 -37.13
CA LEU A 13 10.25 -1.50 -36.42
C LEU A 13 10.66 -0.15 -35.82
N LEU A 14 10.49 0.95 -36.58
CA LEU A 14 10.75 2.30 -36.07
C LEU A 14 9.77 2.72 -34.96
N ARG A 15 8.48 2.41 -35.11
CA ARG A 15 7.48 2.65 -34.05
C ARG A 15 7.77 1.85 -32.79
N LEU A 16 8.22 0.59 -32.93
CA LEU A 16 8.62 -0.26 -31.81
C LEU A 16 9.85 0.31 -31.11
N LYS A 17 10.89 0.71 -31.86
CA LYS A 17 12.07 1.38 -31.28
C LYS A 17 11.66 2.62 -30.47
N ALA A 18 10.85 3.51 -31.06
CA ALA A 18 10.37 4.71 -30.38
C ALA A 18 9.46 4.41 -29.18
N ALA A 19 8.75 3.28 -29.17
CA ALA A 19 7.98 2.82 -28.01
C ALA A 19 8.90 2.30 -26.89
N ILE A 20 9.95 1.54 -27.22
CA ILE A 20 10.94 1.04 -26.26
C ILE A 20 11.70 2.21 -25.63
N GLU A 21 12.16 3.19 -26.42
CA GLU A 21 12.87 4.37 -25.90
C GLU A 21 12.01 5.16 -24.89
N ARG A 22 10.74 5.41 -25.22
CA ARG A 22 9.80 6.07 -24.29
C ARG A 22 9.54 5.23 -23.04
N PHE A 23 9.44 3.91 -23.19
CA PHE A 23 9.27 3.00 -22.05
C PHE A 23 10.48 3.03 -21.12
N ILE A 24 11.71 3.01 -21.65
CA ILE A 24 12.94 3.11 -20.85
C ILE A 24 12.92 4.40 -20.02
N GLU A 25 12.65 5.55 -20.66
CA GLU A 25 12.60 6.85 -19.99
C GLU A 25 11.59 6.85 -18.83
N GLN A 26 10.36 6.39 -19.11
CA GLN A 26 9.30 6.32 -18.11
C GLN A 26 9.60 5.34 -16.98
N ALA A 27 10.11 4.15 -17.31
CA ALA A 27 10.40 3.10 -16.34
C ALA A 27 11.57 3.49 -15.42
N VAL A 28 12.64 4.05 -15.96
CA VAL A 28 13.78 4.55 -15.17
C VAL A 28 13.36 5.72 -14.27
N GLY A 29 12.54 6.64 -14.79
CA GLY A 29 11.98 7.75 -14.01
C GLY A 29 11.14 7.24 -12.83
N ALA A 30 10.20 6.34 -13.10
CA ALA A 30 9.35 5.75 -12.06
C ALA A 30 10.16 4.96 -11.02
N LEU A 31 11.16 4.18 -11.45
CA LEU A 31 12.02 3.41 -10.56
C LEU A 31 12.80 4.31 -9.60
N THR A 32 13.30 5.44 -10.11
CA THR A 32 14.04 6.44 -9.32
C THR A 32 13.13 7.12 -8.30
N GLU A 33 11.87 7.43 -8.66
CA GLU A 33 10.87 8.00 -7.74
C GLU A 33 10.58 7.03 -6.59
N VAL A 34 10.31 5.75 -6.89
CA VAL A 34 10.01 4.74 -5.86
C VAL A 34 11.20 4.47 -4.94
N GLU A 35 12.42 4.39 -5.48
CA GLU A 35 13.64 4.26 -4.66
C GLU A 35 13.83 5.45 -3.73
N ALA A 36 13.63 6.68 -4.23
CA ALA A 36 13.72 7.88 -3.41
C ALA A 36 12.68 7.88 -2.28
N ASP A 37 11.47 7.39 -2.54
CA ASP A 37 10.39 7.27 -1.55
C ASP A 37 10.72 6.24 -0.47
N ALA A 38 11.20 5.06 -0.87
CA ALA A 38 11.65 4.01 0.04
C ALA A 38 12.77 4.51 0.95
N GLN A 39 13.78 5.17 0.38
CA GLN A 39 14.91 5.71 1.12
C GLN A 39 14.49 6.84 2.09
N ARG A 40 13.52 7.69 1.70
CA ARG A 40 12.92 8.68 2.62
C ARG A 40 12.21 8.00 3.80
N GLY A 41 11.52 6.88 3.56
CA GLY A 41 10.88 6.08 4.60
C GLY A 41 11.89 5.56 5.63
N VAL A 42 12.97 4.91 5.16
CA VAL A 42 14.08 4.43 6.00
C VAL A 42 14.69 5.58 6.80
N SER A 43 15.04 6.68 6.11
CA SER A 43 15.64 7.87 6.73
C SER A 43 14.73 8.51 7.79
N ARG A 44 13.41 8.56 7.56
CA ARG A 44 12.45 9.09 8.54
C ARG A 44 12.42 8.25 9.81
N MET A 45 12.40 6.91 9.68
CA MET A 45 12.39 6.00 10.83
C MET A 45 13.65 6.16 11.68
N THR A 46 14.81 6.19 11.04
CA THR A 46 16.12 6.20 11.71
C THR A 46 16.52 7.59 12.21
N ARG A 47 16.42 8.61 11.36
CA ARG A 47 16.93 9.97 11.66
C ARG A 47 15.94 10.84 12.42
N GLN A 48 14.63 10.64 12.24
CA GLN A 48 13.61 11.51 12.84
C GLN A 48 12.89 10.82 14.00
N LEU A 49 12.26 9.68 13.75
CA LEU A 49 11.37 9.05 14.71
C LEU A 49 12.10 8.46 15.92
N GLY A 50 13.26 7.81 15.69
CA GLY A 50 14.09 7.28 16.77
C GLY A 50 14.48 8.35 17.81
N PRO A 51 15.20 9.42 17.42
CA PRO A 51 15.59 10.50 18.32
C PRO A 51 14.39 11.21 18.96
N TYR A 52 13.31 11.42 18.20
CA TYR A 52 12.08 12.03 18.72
C TYR A 52 11.49 11.26 19.90
N TRP A 53 11.28 9.94 19.76
CA TRP A 53 10.68 9.13 20.81
C TRP A 53 11.62 8.96 22.02
N LEU A 54 12.94 8.94 21.80
CA LEU A 54 13.92 8.94 22.89
C LEU A 54 13.85 10.24 23.69
N ALA A 55 13.88 11.40 23.01
CA ALA A 55 13.74 12.70 23.68
C ALA A 55 12.40 12.84 24.41
N ARG A 56 11.31 12.34 23.81
CA ARG A 56 9.98 12.30 24.44
C ARG A 56 9.97 11.43 25.69
N THR A 57 10.63 10.29 25.66
CA THR A 57 10.74 9.38 26.82
C THR A 57 11.51 10.06 27.96
N SER A 58 12.60 10.77 27.67
CA SER A 58 13.34 11.54 28.69
C SER A 58 12.45 12.60 29.35
N ARG A 59 11.73 13.40 28.56
CA ARG A 59 10.80 14.43 29.09
C ARG A 59 9.69 13.83 29.96
N LEU A 60 9.06 12.74 29.50
CA LEU A 60 8.03 12.06 30.28
C LEU A 60 8.58 11.45 31.58
N SER A 61 9.85 11.04 31.60
CA SER A 61 10.49 10.57 32.83
C SER A 61 10.71 11.70 33.84
N GLU A 62 11.03 12.91 33.37
CA GLU A 62 11.11 14.12 34.21
C GLU A 62 9.73 14.53 34.73
N ASP A 63 8.68 14.41 33.92
CA ASP A 63 7.31 14.68 34.34
C ASP A 63 6.84 13.70 35.42
N VAL A 64 7.19 12.41 35.31
CA VAL A 64 6.94 11.42 36.38
C VAL A 64 7.68 11.79 37.67
N ALA A 65 8.95 12.22 37.57
CA ALA A 65 9.70 12.68 38.73
C ALA A 65 9.05 13.91 39.39
N ARG A 66 8.60 14.88 38.58
CA ARG A 66 7.90 16.08 39.04
C ARG A 66 6.58 15.76 39.72
N ALA A 67 5.75 14.89 39.12
CA ALA A 67 4.49 14.44 39.68
C ALA A 67 4.70 13.68 41.00
N ARG A 68 5.73 12.85 41.08
CA ARG A 68 6.11 12.14 42.31
C ARG A 68 6.51 13.11 43.42
N SER A 69 7.34 14.12 43.12
CA SER A 69 7.71 15.14 44.12
C SER A 69 6.51 15.99 44.55
N ALA A 70 5.58 16.30 43.65
CA ALA A 70 4.35 17.00 43.99
C ALA A 70 3.46 16.18 44.94
N LEU A 71 3.31 14.89 44.65
CA LEU A 71 2.60 13.94 45.52
C LEU A 71 3.21 13.90 46.93
N VAL A 72 4.53 13.72 47.04
CA VAL A 72 5.22 13.67 48.34
C VAL A 72 5.06 14.97 49.13
N ARG A 73 5.18 16.13 48.47
CA ARG A 73 4.95 17.43 49.12
C ARG A 73 3.54 17.55 49.68
N LYS A 74 2.52 17.18 48.88
CA LYS A 74 1.13 17.29 49.31
C LYS A 74 0.74 16.25 50.35
N GLU A 75 1.29 15.04 50.27
CA GLU A 75 1.14 14.03 51.33
C GLU A 75 1.70 14.55 52.65
N GLY A 76 2.86 15.21 52.62
CA GLY A 76 3.44 15.89 53.78
C GLY A 76 2.51 16.95 54.41
N SER A 77 1.92 17.82 53.59
CA SER A 77 0.95 18.84 54.05
C SER A 77 -0.41 18.27 54.45
N ALA A 78 -0.84 17.14 53.86
CA ALA A 78 -2.11 16.51 54.18
C ALA A 78 -2.14 15.94 55.61
N LEU A 79 -0.98 15.56 56.16
CA LEU A 79 -0.86 15.17 57.57
C LEU A 79 -1.22 16.31 58.53
N THR A 80 -1.06 17.57 58.13
CA THR A 80 -1.32 18.74 58.98
C THR A 80 -2.66 19.43 58.67
N GLU A 81 -3.08 19.49 57.40
CA GLU A 81 -4.19 20.34 56.94
C GLU A 81 -5.38 19.56 56.32
N HIS A 82 -5.41 18.22 56.42
CA HIS A 82 -6.45 17.37 55.80
C HIS A 82 -6.68 17.63 54.29
N ALA A 83 -5.62 18.01 53.55
CA ALA A 83 -5.70 18.24 52.11
C ALA A 83 -5.92 16.95 51.31
N SER A 84 -6.76 16.99 50.26
CA SER A 84 -7.01 15.85 49.37
C SER A 84 -5.80 15.53 48.48
N VAL A 85 -5.37 14.26 48.45
CA VAL A 85 -4.20 13.74 47.71
C VAL A 85 -4.59 13.05 46.38
N VAL A 86 -5.89 13.00 46.09
CA VAL A 86 -6.45 12.21 44.98
C VAL A 86 -5.95 12.70 43.61
N ASP A 87 -5.89 14.01 43.40
CA ASP A 87 -5.51 14.60 42.13
C ASP A 87 -4.04 14.34 41.78
N GLU A 88 -3.14 14.42 42.76
CA GLU A 88 -1.71 14.17 42.59
C GLU A 88 -1.43 12.69 42.29
N ARG A 89 -2.18 11.79 42.91
CA ARG A 89 -2.13 10.35 42.59
C ARG A 89 -2.58 10.10 41.16
N ARG A 90 -3.70 10.70 40.74
CA ARG A 90 -4.20 10.58 39.36
C ARG A 90 -3.22 11.17 38.35
N ALA A 91 -2.60 12.31 38.66
CA ALA A 91 -1.58 12.93 37.83
C ALA A 91 -0.33 12.04 37.69
N LEU A 92 0.11 11.43 38.79
CA LEU A 92 1.23 10.49 38.76
C LEU A 92 0.93 9.24 37.92
N GLU A 93 -0.25 8.64 38.07
CA GLU A 93 -0.64 7.47 37.27
C GLU A 93 -0.75 7.82 35.77
N THR A 94 -1.28 8.99 35.43
CA THR A 94 -1.33 9.48 34.03
C THR A 94 0.08 9.67 33.46
N ALA A 95 0.99 10.30 34.22
CA ALA A 95 2.37 10.48 33.78
C ALA A 95 3.10 9.14 33.58
N LYS A 96 2.82 8.14 34.43
CA LYS A 96 3.37 6.78 34.28
C LYS A 96 2.83 6.07 33.04
N SER A 97 1.52 6.14 32.77
CA SER A 97 0.93 5.51 31.58
C SER A 97 1.47 6.12 30.28
N ASP A 98 1.68 7.43 30.26
CA ASP A 98 2.26 8.13 29.13
C ASP A 98 3.71 7.71 28.88
N LEU A 99 4.50 7.59 29.96
CA LEU A 99 5.88 7.12 29.88
C LEU A 99 5.96 5.69 29.34
N GLU A 100 5.07 4.79 29.78
CA GLU A 100 5.04 3.41 29.28
C GLU A 100 4.65 3.35 27.80
N THR A 101 3.65 4.13 27.39
CA THR A 101 3.26 4.26 25.98
C THR A 101 4.43 4.74 25.12
N ALA A 102 5.18 5.75 25.57
CA ALA A 102 6.36 6.25 24.85
C ALA A 102 7.47 5.19 24.75
N ARG A 103 7.73 4.45 25.84
CA ARG A 103 8.70 3.33 25.83
C ARG A 103 8.32 2.24 24.85
N GLN A 104 7.04 1.88 24.78
CA GLN A 104 6.53 0.92 23.80
C GLN A 104 6.74 1.42 22.37
N LYS A 105 6.47 2.71 22.10
CA LYS A 105 6.73 3.31 20.79
C LYS A 105 8.22 3.31 20.43
N VAL A 106 9.13 3.54 21.37
CA VAL A 106 10.58 3.39 21.13
C VAL A 106 10.93 1.96 20.70
N LYS A 107 10.39 0.94 21.38
CA LYS A 107 10.61 -0.47 21.02
C LYS A 107 10.11 -0.77 19.61
N LEU A 108 8.89 -0.32 19.29
CA LEU A 108 8.29 -0.50 17.96
C LEU A 108 9.10 0.21 16.87
N VAL A 109 9.47 1.48 17.08
CA VAL A 109 10.24 2.26 16.09
C VAL A 109 11.59 1.62 15.82
N ARG A 110 12.28 1.09 16.85
CA ARG A 110 13.54 0.36 16.67
C ARG A 110 13.35 -0.94 15.88
N ALA A 111 12.34 -1.73 16.23
CA ALA A 111 12.04 -2.96 15.51
C ALA A 111 11.70 -2.70 14.03
N TRP A 112 10.86 -1.70 13.78
CA TRP A 112 10.49 -1.30 12.42
C TRP A 112 11.63 -0.66 11.65
N ALA A 113 12.56 0.05 12.29
CA ALA A 113 13.73 0.61 11.61
C ALA A 113 14.59 -0.50 11.00
N VAL A 114 14.93 -1.52 11.80
CA VAL A 114 15.73 -2.67 11.35
C VAL A 114 14.99 -3.45 10.25
N GLU A 115 13.70 -3.71 10.44
CA GLU A 115 12.92 -4.46 9.45
C GLU A 115 12.78 -3.66 8.14
N LEU A 116 12.54 -2.35 8.21
CA LEU A 116 12.38 -1.52 7.02
C LEU A 116 13.71 -1.40 6.25
N GLU A 117 14.85 -1.30 6.94
CA GLU A 117 16.18 -1.36 6.31
C GLU A 117 16.37 -2.70 5.59
N ARG A 118 16.04 -3.82 6.25
CA ARG A 118 16.13 -5.16 5.65
C ARG A 118 15.26 -5.29 4.40
N GLN A 119 14.01 -4.80 4.45
CA GLN A 119 13.09 -4.81 3.32
C GLN A 119 13.56 -3.91 2.18
N HIS A 120 14.14 -2.75 2.52
CA HIS A 120 14.71 -1.84 1.54
C HIS A 120 15.90 -2.48 0.81
N GLU A 121 16.80 -3.17 1.51
CA GLU A 121 17.92 -3.89 0.87
C GLU A 121 17.44 -5.02 -0.07
N MET A 122 16.43 -5.79 0.36
CA MET A 122 15.82 -6.81 -0.50
C MET A 122 15.16 -6.20 -1.74
N TYR A 123 14.42 -5.11 -1.56
CA TYR A 123 13.81 -4.35 -2.65
C TYR A 123 14.87 -3.83 -3.62
N ARG A 124 15.93 -3.21 -3.09
CA ARG A 124 17.04 -2.67 -3.87
C ARG A 124 17.71 -3.74 -4.73
N GLY A 125 17.97 -4.92 -4.17
CA GLY A 125 18.53 -6.05 -4.92
C GLY A 125 17.66 -6.47 -6.11
N ALA A 126 16.34 -6.57 -5.92
CA ALA A 126 15.41 -6.88 -7.00
C ALA A 126 15.32 -5.78 -8.06
N VAL A 127 15.37 -4.52 -7.62
CA VAL A 127 15.32 -3.33 -8.48
C VAL A 127 16.59 -3.15 -9.31
N THR A 128 17.77 -3.45 -8.76
CA THR A 128 19.04 -3.33 -9.47
C THR A 128 19.05 -4.20 -10.73
N ALA A 129 18.57 -5.44 -10.65
CA ALA A 129 18.48 -6.32 -11.83
C ALA A 129 17.54 -5.76 -12.90
N LEU A 130 16.39 -5.21 -12.51
CA LEU A 130 15.49 -4.55 -13.46
C LEU A 130 16.11 -3.29 -14.07
N ALA A 131 16.80 -2.48 -13.26
CA ALA A 131 17.48 -1.28 -13.73
C ALA A 131 18.56 -1.61 -14.77
N GLU A 132 19.32 -2.69 -14.57
CA GLU A 132 20.35 -3.16 -15.51
C GLU A 132 19.75 -3.53 -16.87
N VAL A 133 18.64 -4.28 -16.90
CA VAL A 133 17.92 -4.60 -18.14
C VAL A 133 17.43 -3.33 -18.85
N LEU A 134 16.85 -2.39 -18.11
CA LEU A 134 16.34 -1.15 -18.67
C LEU A 134 17.45 -0.25 -19.24
N GLN A 135 18.62 -0.22 -18.60
CA GLN A 135 19.70 0.71 -18.93
C GLN A 135 20.75 0.14 -19.88
N GLN A 136 20.89 -1.18 -19.97
CA GLN A 136 21.92 -1.84 -20.80
C GLN A 136 21.28 -2.65 -21.93
N GLU A 137 20.41 -3.60 -21.59
CA GLU A 137 19.87 -4.57 -22.55
C GLU A 137 18.90 -3.93 -23.55
N LEU A 138 17.97 -3.09 -23.07
CA LEU A 138 16.99 -2.45 -23.97
C LEU A 138 17.62 -1.46 -24.96
N PRO A 139 18.58 -0.60 -24.58
CA PRO A 139 19.32 0.19 -25.56
C PRO A 139 20.06 -0.66 -26.60
N HIS A 140 20.65 -1.79 -26.18
CA HIS A 140 21.28 -2.71 -27.12
C HIS A 140 20.27 -3.29 -28.12
N ALA A 141 19.08 -3.69 -27.66
CA ALA A 141 18.00 -4.14 -28.52
C ALA A 141 17.53 -3.04 -29.50
N CYS A 142 17.45 -1.77 -29.06
CA CYS A 142 17.16 -0.64 -29.94
C CYS A 142 18.20 -0.47 -31.06
N GLU A 143 19.49 -0.67 -30.75
CA GLU A 143 20.55 -0.64 -31.75
C GLU A 143 20.48 -1.82 -32.73
N GLN A 144 20.11 -3.00 -32.26
CA GLN A 144 19.86 -4.16 -33.13
C GLN A 144 18.67 -3.89 -34.07
N LEU A 145 17.57 -3.34 -33.57
CA LEU A 145 16.41 -2.94 -34.39
C LEU A 145 16.82 -1.91 -35.45
N ARG A 146 17.65 -0.93 -35.09
CA ARG A 146 18.17 0.07 -36.04
C ARG A 146 18.99 -0.60 -37.15
N ARG A 147 19.92 -1.49 -36.82
CA ARG A 147 20.73 -2.24 -37.80
C ARG A 147 19.85 -3.09 -38.74
N MET A 148 18.80 -3.71 -38.22
CA MET A 148 17.84 -4.48 -39.03
C MET A 148 17.10 -3.58 -40.03
N VAL A 149 16.65 -2.40 -39.59
CA VAL A 149 16.02 -1.40 -40.48
C VAL A 149 16.99 -0.97 -41.58
N GLU A 150 18.23 -0.63 -41.21
CA GLU A 150 19.27 -0.23 -42.17
C GLU A 150 19.58 -1.33 -43.21
N ALA A 151 19.64 -2.59 -42.78
CA ALA A 151 19.86 -3.71 -43.67
C ALA A 151 18.70 -3.88 -44.67
N VAL A 152 17.46 -3.81 -44.18
CA VAL A 152 16.26 -3.90 -45.02
C VAL A 152 16.21 -2.76 -46.06
N GLU A 153 16.48 -1.52 -45.63
CA GLU A 153 16.57 -0.38 -46.53
C GLU A 153 17.71 -0.55 -47.54
N GLY A 154 18.84 -1.13 -47.15
CA GLY A 154 19.96 -1.48 -48.03
C GLY A 154 19.54 -2.45 -49.14
N TYR A 155 18.81 -3.51 -48.82
CA TYR A 155 18.30 -4.45 -49.82
C TYR A 155 17.30 -3.79 -50.78
N GLN A 156 16.44 -2.90 -50.29
CA GLN A 156 15.51 -2.14 -51.14
C GLN A 156 16.24 -1.24 -52.14
N ARG A 157 17.40 -0.67 -51.78
CA ARG A 157 18.22 0.14 -52.70
C ARG A 157 18.89 -0.69 -53.80
N ILE A 158 19.26 -1.94 -53.50
CA ILE A 158 19.91 -2.85 -54.48
C ILE A 158 18.86 -3.47 -55.42
N ALA A 159 17.62 -3.66 -54.97
CA ALA A 159 16.58 -4.41 -55.67
C ALA A 159 15.91 -3.70 -56.87
N VAL A 160 16.45 -2.57 -57.37
CA VAL A 160 15.95 -1.92 -58.59
C VAL A 160 17.11 -1.57 -59.51
N PRO A 161 17.37 -2.43 -60.50
CA PRO A 161 17.08 -2.02 -61.87
C PRO A 161 15.87 -2.82 -62.32
N GLU A 162 14.72 -2.17 -62.38
CA GLU A 162 13.63 -2.68 -63.19
C GLU A 162 14.21 -2.94 -64.58
N SER A 163 14.11 -4.20 -64.98
CA SER A 163 14.16 -4.65 -66.36
C SER A 163 13.48 -3.60 -67.23
N ARG A 164 14.30 -2.82 -67.94
CA ARG A 164 13.89 -2.09 -69.13
C ARG A 164 13.00 -3.06 -69.92
N PRO A 165 11.77 -2.69 -70.31
CA PRO A 165 10.98 -3.51 -71.19
C PRO A 165 11.84 -3.75 -72.43
N LEU A 166 12.36 -4.97 -72.57
CA LEU A 166 12.84 -5.44 -73.85
C LEU A 166 11.56 -5.62 -74.65
N ASP A 167 11.16 -4.56 -75.34
CA ASP A 167 10.25 -4.66 -76.47
C ASP A 167 10.76 -5.81 -77.34
N GLY A 168 9.88 -6.78 -77.50
CA GLY A 168 10.25 -8.13 -77.87
C GLY A 168 10.87 -8.20 -79.27
N GLU A 169 11.96 -8.93 -79.36
CA GLU A 169 12.08 -9.93 -80.42
C GLU A 169 13.03 -11.03 -79.96
N HIS A 170 12.44 -12.16 -79.58
CA HIS A 170 13.14 -13.42 -79.39
C HIS A 170 12.56 -14.42 -80.40
N PRO A 171 13.31 -14.82 -81.44
CA PRO A 171 13.10 -16.10 -82.07
C PRO A 171 13.77 -17.22 -81.26
N ALA A 172 13.07 -18.35 -81.27
CA ALA A 172 13.25 -19.64 -80.62
C ALA A 172 14.63 -20.36 -80.81
N PRO A 173 14.88 -21.49 -80.10
CA PRO A 173 16.17 -21.84 -79.49
C PRO A 173 16.98 -22.94 -80.22
N GLY A 174 18.25 -23.07 -79.86
CA GLY A 174 19.12 -24.23 -80.17
C GLY A 174 19.74 -24.84 -78.88
N PRO A 175 19.95 -26.18 -78.82
CA PRO A 175 20.40 -26.89 -77.61
C PRO A 175 21.93 -27.18 -77.59
N ALA A 176 22.38 -27.72 -76.44
CA ALA A 176 23.71 -28.31 -76.14
C ALA A 176 24.76 -27.29 -75.60
N GLU A 177 25.64 -27.56 -74.62
CA GLU A 177 26.27 -28.74 -74.00
C GLU A 177 26.63 -28.39 -72.52
N ALA A 178 26.40 -29.25 -71.52
CA ALA A 178 27.31 -30.25 -70.93
C ALA A 178 28.61 -29.74 -70.23
N GLY A 179 28.52 -29.53 -68.90
CA GLY A 179 29.53 -29.84 -67.86
C GLY A 179 30.81 -28.98 -67.72
N PRO A 180 31.70 -29.22 -66.72
CA PRO A 180 31.52 -29.89 -65.42
C PRO A 180 32.12 -29.13 -64.20
N ALA A 181 31.76 -29.62 -63.00
CA ALA A 181 32.47 -29.64 -61.72
C ALA A 181 33.70 -28.74 -61.45
N MET A 182 33.64 -28.00 -60.33
CA MET A 182 34.82 -27.79 -59.49
C MET A 182 34.47 -27.66 -58.00
N ARG A 183 35.17 -28.49 -57.22
CA ARG A 183 35.27 -28.50 -55.75
C ARG A 183 36.24 -27.40 -55.32
N SER A 184 36.06 -26.78 -54.16
CA SER A 184 37.17 -26.52 -53.19
C SER A 184 36.70 -25.82 -51.91
N ALA A 185 37.32 -26.25 -50.79
CA ALA A 185 37.62 -25.53 -49.54
C ALA A 185 36.43 -24.95 -48.74
N ALA A 186 36.06 -25.41 -47.53
CA ALA A 186 36.87 -25.84 -46.38
C ALA A 186 37.98 -24.85 -46.02
N GLU A 187 37.60 -23.77 -45.31
CA GLU A 187 38.55 -22.93 -44.59
C GLU A 187 38.04 -22.70 -43.16
N ALA A 188 38.79 -23.30 -42.24
CA ALA A 188 38.70 -23.11 -40.80
C ALA A 188 39.39 -21.80 -40.43
N VAL A 189 38.80 -21.06 -39.48
CA VAL A 189 39.40 -19.85 -38.88
C VAL A 189 39.30 -19.98 -37.35
N PRO A 190 40.31 -19.50 -36.60
CA PRO A 190 40.90 -20.27 -35.50
C PRO A 190 40.48 -19.81 -34.10
N ALA A 191 40.84 -20.66 -33.14
CA ALA A 191 40.89 -20.39 -31.72
C ALA A 191 41.79 -19.18 -31.41
N ALA A 192 41.24 -18.16 -30.78
CA ALA A 192 41.98 -17.09 -30.12
C ALA A 192 42.14 -17.43 -28.64
N SER A 193 43.34 -17.94 -28.32
CA SER A 193 43.96 -17.91 -27.01
C SER A 193 44.49 -16.49 -26.75
N GLY A 194 44.20 -15.91 -25.59
CA GLY A 194 44.72 -14.59 -25.24
C GLY A 194 44.26 -14.05 -23.90
N ALA A 195 45.11 -14.27 -22.89
CA ALA A 195 45.39 -13.39 -21.75
C ALA A 195 44.32 -13.16 -20.67
N ALA A 196 44.61 -13.61 -19.45
CA ALA A 196 45.00 -12.68 -18.38
C ALA A 196 45.62 -13.44 -17.20
N THR A 197 46.88 -13.10 -16.93
CA THR A 197 47.66 -13.43 -15.75
C THR A 197 46.98 -12.84 -14.51
N GLU A 198 46.57 -13.71 -13.59
CA GLU A 198 46.09 -13.36 -12.25
C GLU A 198 47.30 -13.34 -11.30
N PRO A 199 47.68 -12.20 -10.69
CA PRO A 199 48.73 -12.20 -9.68
C PRO A 199 48.16 -12.72 -8.35
N ALA A 200 48.87 -13.71 -7.81
CA ALA A 200 48.69 -14.28 -6.50
C ALA A 200 48.55 -13.20 -5.41
N GLN A 201 47.42 -13.22 -4.70
CA GLN A 201 47.27 -12.54 -3.42
C GLN A 201 47.75 -13.49 -2.30
N GLU A 202 48.69 -12.97 -1.50
CA GLU A 202 49.19 -13.59 -0.27
C GLU A 202 48.05 -13.80 0.76
N PRO A 203 48.12 -14.87 1.57
CA PRO A 203 47.14 -15.13 2.61
C PRO A 203 47.34 -14.15 3.77
N ARG A 204 46.35 -13.28 4.01
CA ARG A 204 46.23 -12.54 5.26
C ARG A 204 45.79 -13.48 6.37
N GLU A 205 46.62 -13.57 7.40
CA GLU A 205 46.35 -14.27 8.65
C GLU A 205 45.05 -13.78 9.32
N PRO A 206 44.21 -14.68 9.86
CA PRO A 206 43.04 -14.28 10.64
C PRO A 206 43.47 -13.84 12.04
N ILE A 207 43.10 -12.61 12.38
CA ILE A 207 43.13 -12.06 13.74
C ILE A 207 42.22 -12.92 14.63
N GLY A 208 42.79 -13.50 15.67
CA GLY A 208 42.12 -14.37 16.63
C GLY A 208 40.96 -13.70 17.35
N VAL A 209 39.80 -14.33 17.27
CA VAL A 209 38.68 -14.11 18.18
C VAL A 209 38.81 -15.15 19.31
N PRO A 210 38.79 -14.76 20.60
CA PRO A 210 38.90 -15.71 21.70
C PRO A 210 37.67 -16.63 21.79
N PRO A 211 37.82 -17.87 22.28
CA PRO A 211 36.74 -18.84 22.32
C PRO A 211 35.71 -18.48 23.40
N ALA A 212 34.44 -18.40 23.00
CA ALA A 212 33.32 -18.44 23.93
C ALA A 212 32.97 -19.91 24.19
N ASP A 213 32.99 -20.28 25.47
CA ASP A 213 32.73 -21.62 25.97
C ASP A 213 31.42 -22.22 25.45
N GLY A 214 31.50 -23.52 25.16
CA GLY A 214 30.37 -24.32 24.72
C GLY A 214 29.29 -24.38 25.79
N THR A 215 28.07 -24.03 25.39
CA THR A 215 26.86 -24.54 26.03
C THR A 215 26.01 -25.23 24.97
N SER A 216 25.76 -26.50 25.26
CA SER A 216 25.07 -27.49 24.43
C SER A 216 23.73 -27.01 23.90
N ALA A 217 23.48 -27.39 22.64
CA ALA A 217 22.25 -27.19 21.89
C ALA A 217 21.01 -27.75 22.62
N ALA A 218 20.06 -26.86 22.88
CA ALA A 218 18.65 -27.17 22.96
C ALA A 218 17.98 -26.44 21.78
N ASP A 219 17.14 -27.14 21.03
CA ASP A 219 16.39 -26.54 19.93
C ASP A 219 15.65 -25.28 20.41
N PRO A 220 15.84 -24.12 19.76
CA PRO A 220 15.12 -22.92 20.15
C PRO A 220 13.63 -23.16 19.91
N PRO A 221 12.75 -22.81 20.88
CA PRO A 221 11.32 -22.86 20.63
C PRO A 221 10.99 -21.98 19.41
N PRO A 222 10.05 -22.39 18.55
CA PRO A 222 9.72 -21.62 17.35
C PRO A 222 9.40 -20.18 17.76
N SER A 223 10.09 -19.24 17.13
CA SER A 223 9.96 -17.82 17.49
C SER A 223 8.49 -17.40 17.41
N PRO A 224 8.05 -16.45 18.26
CA PRO A 224 6.71 -15.87 18.19
C PRO A 224 6.36 -15.33 16.78
N TRP A 225 7.39 -15.08 15.95
CA TRP A 225 7.29 -14.55 14.60
C TRP A 225 7.01 -15.59 13.51
N ALA A 226 7.32 -16.88 13.70
CA ALA A 226 6.95 -17.92 12.72
C ALA A 226 5.41 -18.03 12.54
N ARG A 227 4.64 -17.58 13.54
CA ARG A 227 3.17 -17.44 13.47
C ARG A 227 2.71 -16.09 12.90
N LEU A 228 3.59 -15.10 12.82
CA LEU A 228 3.26 -13.72 12.41
C LEU A 228 3.71 -13.37 10.98
N VAL A 229 4.67 -14.09 10.38
CA VAL A 229 5.17 -13.80 9.01
C VAL A 229 4.18 -14.19 7.90
N ARG A 230 3.05 -14.83 8.23
CA ARG A 230 1.86 -14.91 7.36
C ARG A 230 0.96 -13.65 7.44
N ARG A 231 1.35 -12.60 8.18
CA ARG A 231 0.54 -11.41 8.45
C ARG A 231 1.34 -10.10 8.27
N VAL A 232 0.89 -9.34 7.27
CA VAL A 232 0.94 -7.87 7.11
C VAL A 232 2.22 -7.24 6.52
N PRO A 233 2.04 -6.35 5.53
CA PRO A 233 2.46 -4.96 5.71
C PRO A 233 1.27 -3.98 5.59
N GLY A 234 1.29 -2.97 6.46
CA GLY A 234 0.15 -2.10 6.81
C GLY A 234 -0.36 -1.14 5.72
N PRO A 235 -1.55 -0.55 5.94
CA PRO A 235 -2.38 0.07 4.90
C PRO A 235 -1.94 1.48 4.43
N ALA A 236 -1.13 2.22 5.21
CA ALA A 236 -0.82 3.62 4.93
C ALA A 236 0.14 3.85 3.74
N VAL A 237 0.92 2.84 3.34
CA VAL A 237 1.90 2.97 2.25
C VAL A 237 1.30 2.60 0.88
N ARG A 238 0.15 1.92 0.83
CA ARG A 238 -0.49 1.50 -0.44
C ARG A 238 -1.49 2.50 -1.01
N ALA A 239 -2.03 3.40 -0.20
CA ALA A 239 -2.97 4.43 -0.66
C ALA A 239 -2.32 5.46 -1.60
N GLY A 240 -1.01 5.71 -1.47
CA GLY A 240 -0.28 6.65 -2.33
C GLY A 240 0.01 6.15 -3.75
N VAL A 241 0.16 4.83 -3.93
CA VAL A 241 0.58 4.24 -5.21
C VAL A 241 -0.62 3.90 -6.13
N ALA A 242 -1.81 3.65 -5.56
CA ALA A 242 -3.00 3.30 -6.34
C ALA A 242 -3.72 4.50 -7.00
N LEU A 243 -3.41 5.75 -6.61
CA LEU A 243 -4.12 6.94 -7.11
C LEU A 243 -3.59 7.46 -8.46
N ARG A 244 -2.39 7.07 -8.92
CA ARG A 244 -1.82 7.55 -10.21
C ARG A 244 -2.03 6.62 -11.41
N ALA A 245 -2.56 5.41 -11.22
CA ALA A 245 -2.75 4.45 -12.31
C ALA A 245 -4.13 4.52 -13.00
N ALA A 246 -5.01 5.48 -12.62
CA ALA A 246 -6.39 5.55 -13.11
C ALA A 246 -6.64 6.62 -14.20
N ASP A 247 -5.62 7.36 -14.64
CA ASP A 247 -5.71 8.21 -15.84
C ASP A 247 -5.20 7.44 -17.05
N GLY A 248 -6.09 6.62 -17.63
CA GLY A 248 -5.77 5.80 -18.79
C GLY A 248 -7.01 5.14 -19.40
N ALA A 249 -7.71 5.91 -20.23
CA ALA A 249 -8.56 5.51 -21.35
C ALA A 249 -9.29 4.12 -21.32
N GLY A 250 -10.62 4.19 -21.24
CA GLY A 250 -11.51 3.53 -22.21
C GLY A 250 -11.94 2.08 -21.94
N ALA A 251 -13.19 1.90 -21.48
CA ALA A 251 -14.02 0.75 -21.89
C ALA A 251 -15.51 1.01 -21.59
N ARG A 252 -16.24 1.49 -22.60
CA ARG A 252 -17.69 1.24 -22.75
C ARG A 252 -17.86 0.15 -23.80
N ARG A 253 -18.56 -0.95 -23.43
CA ARG A 253 -19.37 -1.89 -24.25
C ARG A 253 -19.11 -3.34 -23.82
N GLY A 254 -20.20 -4.07 -23.59
CA GLY A 254 -20.17 -5.53 -23.42
C GLY A 254 -21.25 -6.06 -22.50
N ALA A 255 -22.53 -5.82 -22.84
CA ALA A 255 -23.63 -6.60 -22.29
C ALA A 255 -23.87 -7.83 -23.18
N GLN A 256 -24.41 -8.89 -22.56
CA GLN A 256 -25.23 -9.98 -23.10
C GLN A 256 -24.63 -11.40 -23.11
N HIS A 257 -25.53 -12.32 -22.73
CA HIS A 257 -25.47 -13.79 -22.72
C HIS A 257 -24.79 -14.47 -21.53
N LEU A 258 -25.64 -14.88 -20.56
CA LEU A 258 -25.85 -16.30 -20.22
C LEU A 258 -27.12 -16.42 -19.34
N THR A 259 -28.24 -16.71 -19.99
CA THR A 259 -29.48 -17.19 -19.37
C THR A 259 -29.44 -18.71 -19.27
N GLY A 260 -29.73 -19.28 -18.10
CA GLY A 260 -30.23 -20.65 -17.99
C GLY A 260 -29.80 -21.43 -16.76
N HIS A 261 -30.57 -21.34 -15.67
CA HIS A 261 -31.27 -22.50 -15.09
C HIS A 261 -32.15 -22.03 -13.92
N ALA A 262 -33.46 -22.21 -14.09
CA ALA A 262 -34.48 -21.86 -13.11
C ALA A 262 -34.63 -22.99 -12.07
N GLY A 263 -34.14 -22.76 -10.86
CA GLY A 263 -34.53 -23.49 -9.65
C GLY A 263 -35.60 -22.70 -8.91
N ARG A 264 -36.81 -23.24 -8.83
CA ARG A 264 -37.97 -22.69 -8.10
C ARG A 264 -37.66 -22.68 -6.59
N PRO A 265 -37.65 -21.53 -5.90
CA PRO A 265 -37.50 -21.52 -4.44
C PRO A 265 -38.82 -21.95 -3.75
N PRO A 266 -38.74 -22.64 -2.60
CA PRO A 266 -39.92 -23.00 -1.82
C PRO A 266 -40.57 -21.76 -1.18
N ALA A 267 -41.89 -21.82 -1.03
CA ALA A 267 -42.74 -20.73 -0.58
C ALA A 267 -42.33 -20.19 0.81
N ALA A 268 -42.12 -18.88 0.89
CA ALA A 268 -41.86 -18.16 2.12
C ALA A 268 -43.19 -17.92 2.87
N HIS A 269 -43.29 -18.43 4.09
CA HIS A 269 -44.26 -17.95 5.07
C HIS A 269 -43.74 -16.63 5.66
N GLY A 270 -44.46 -15.54 5.38
CA GLY A 270 -44.12 -14.20 5.84
C GLY A 270 -44.46 -13.97 7.31
N GLY A 271 -43.43 -13.93 8.16
CA GLY A 271 -43.43 -13.17 9.41
C GLY A 271 -42.80 -11.79 9.18
N PRO A 272 -43.09 -10.77 10.01
CA PRO A 272 -42.45 -9.46 9.92
C PRO A 272 -40.93 -9.63 9.99
N SER A 273 -40.25 -9.24 8.93
CA SER A 273 -38.83 -9.51 8.69
C SER A 273 -37.94 -8.76 9.69
N ASP A 274 -37.12 -9.50 10.45
CA ASP A 274 -36.07 -8.97 11.36
C ASP A 274 -35.11 -7.96 10.67
N SER A 275 -35.09 -7.91 9.33
CA SER A 275 -34.30 -6.96 8.54
C SER A 275 -34.70 -5.50 8.75
N ASP A 276 -35.99 -5.21 8.96
CA ASP A 276 -36.50 -3.84 9.02
C ASP A 276 -36.16 -3.17 10.34
N GLY A 277 -36.23 -3.93 11.45
CA GLY A 277 -35.81 -3.47 12.78
C GLY A 277 -34.32 -3.14 12.82
N ALA A 278 -33.47 -3.98 12.21
CA ALA A 278 -32.03 -3.75 12.13
C ALA A 278 -31.68 -2.50 11.30
N LEU A 279 -32.41 -2.24 10.21
CA LEU A 279 -32.20 -1.06 9.38
C LEU A 279 -32.65 0.23 10.10
N GLN A 280 -33.76 0.19 10.82
CA GLN A 280 -34.28 1.33 11.57
C GLN A 280 -33.39 1.68 12.77
N ALA A 281 -32.84 0.69 13.47
CA ALA A 281 -31.84 0.89 14.53
C ALA A 281 -30.61 1.62 13.97
N ARG A 282 -30.04 1.12 12.86
CA ARG A 282 -28.88 1.75 12.20
C ARG A 282 -29.14 3.19 11.76
N ARG A 283 -30.35 3.51 11.27
CA ARG A 283 -30.73 4.90 10.92
C ARG A 283 -30.74 5.82 12.13
N SER A 284 -31.22 5.31 13.27
CA SER A 284 -31.29 6.08 14.52
C SER A 284 -29.89 6.39 15.06
N ASP A 285 -28.98 5.41 14.99
CA ASP A 285 -27.59 5.58 15.40
C ASP A 285 -26.83 6.55 14.48
N ALA A 286 -27.05 6.46 13.17
CA ALA A 286 -26.47 7.38 12.20
C ALA A 286 -26.89 8.83 12.44
N ALA A 287 -28.17 9.07 12.73
CA ALA A 287 -28.67 10.39 13.09
C ALA A 287 -28.06 10.92 14.40
N ARG A 288 -27.84 10.04 15.39
CA ARG A 288 -27.12 10.39 16.63
C ARG A 288 -25.68 10.79 16.33
N CYS A 289 -24.98 10.01 15.52
CA CYS A 289 -23.59 10.28 15.16
C CYS A 289 -23.43 11.59 14.37
N ALA A 290 -24.34 11.88 13.44
CA ALA A 290 -24.35 13.15 12.72
C ALA A 290 -24.48 14.36 13.66
N ARG A 291 -25.31 14.26 14.71
CA ARG A 291 -25.43 15.29 15.74
C ARG A 291 -24.14 15.42 16.57
N THR A 292 -23.52 14.32 16.95
CA THR A 292 -22.24 14.33 17.68
C THR A 292 -21.15 15.02 16.86
N LEU A 293 -21.03 14.69 15.57
CA LEU A 293 -20.06 15.32 14.67
C LEU A 293 -20.34 16.82 14.47
N ALA A 294 -21.61 17.21 14.41
CA ALA A 294 -22.01 18.62 14.36
C ALA A 294 -21.60 19.37 15.63
N GLY A 295 -21.80 18.77 16.81
CA GLY A 295 -21.38 19.34 18.10
C GLY A 295 -19.86 19.53 18.21
N LEU A 296 -19.08 18.71 17.52
CA LEU A 296 -17.62 18.83 17.43
C LEU A 296 -17.15 19.85 16.37
N GLY A 297 -18.07 20.47 15.62
CA GLY A 297 -17.73 21.35 14.51
C GLY A 297 -17.05 20.63 13.34
N LEU A 298 -17.22 19.31 13.24
CA LEU A 298 -16.58 18.48 12.21
C LEU A 298 -17.40 18.34 10.93
N VAL A 299 -18.57 18.99 10.85
CA VAL A 299 -19.44 18.91 9.68
C VAL A 299 -18.94 19.85 8.58
N GLY A 300 -18.50 19.26 7.48
CA GLY A 300 -18.18 19.94 6.22
C GLY A 300 -19.17 19.56 5.11
N GLN A 301 -18.77 19.84 3.87
CA GLN A 301 -19.58 19.53 2.70
C GLN A 301 -19.53 18.02 2.39
N PRO A 302 -20.69 17.34 2.23
CA PRO A 302 -20.74 15.96 1.78
C PRO A 302 -20.24 15.85 0.31
N PRO A 303 -19.68 14.70 -0.09
CA PRO A 303 -19.22 14.51 -1.46
C PRO A 303 -20.37 14.59 -2.45
N ALA A 304 -20.09 15.05 -3.67
CA ALA A 304 -21.08 15.10 -4.73
C ALA A 304 -21.52 13.67 -5.09
N PRO A 305 -22.78 13.44 -5.53
CA PRO A 305 -23.30 12.11 -5.82
C PRO A 305 -22.46 11.28 -6.81
N GLY A 306 -21.74 11.94 -7.72
CA GLY A 306 -20.87 11.33 -8.72
C GLY A 306 -19.43 11.08 -8.26
N ASP A 307 -19.02 11.61 -7.11
CA ASP A 307 -17.65 11.47 -6.62
C ASP A 307 -17.34 10.01 -6.27
N LYS A 308 -16.11 9.58 -6.57
CA LYS A 308 -15.61 8.25 -6.23
C LYS A 308 -15.23 8.18 -4.75
N ILE A 309 -15.65 7.12 -4.08
CA ILE A 309 -15.24 6.70 -2.74
C ILE A 309 -14.42 5.43 -2.88
N VAL A 310 -13.29 5.33 -2.21
CA VAL A 310 -12.46 4.13 -2.20
C VAL A 310 -12.74 3.32 -0.94
N TYR A 311 -12.85 2.00 -1.06
CA TYR A 311 -13.05 1.14 0.11
C TYR A 311 -12.37 -0.22 -0.06
N ALA A 312 -12.02 -0.85 1.06
CA ALA A 312 -11.49 -2.21 1.06
C ALA A 312 -12.59 -3.22 0.69
N ALA A 313 -12.32 -4.10 -0.27
CA ALA A 313 -13.30 -5.09 -0.71
C ALA A 313 -13.84 -5.93 0.47
N GLY A 314 -15.17 -6.03 0.58
CA GLY A 314 -15.88 -6.71 1.66
C GLY A 314 -16.12 -5.87 2.94
N CYS A 315 -15.56 -4.66 3.06
CA CYS A 315 -15.72 -3.88 4.29
C CYS A 315 -17.13 -3.28 4.46
N LEU A 316 -17.85 -3.01 3.37
CA LEU A 316 -19.19 -2.40 3.43
C LEU A 316 -20.25 -3.33 4.03
N ASP A 317 -20.01 -4.63 4.07
CA ASP A 317 -20.89 -5.58 4.74
C ASP A 317 -20.52 -5.76 6.23
N GLY A 318 -19.34 -5.27 6.61
CA GLY A 318 -18.83 -5.30 7.98
C GLY A 318 -19.51 -4.32 8.92
N ARG A 319 -19.59 -4.70 10.21
CA ARG A 319 -20.07 -3.84 11.29
C ARG A 319 -19.01 -2.87 11.80
N ASP A 320 -17.74 -3.26 11.69
CA ASP A 320 -16.62 -2.53 12.27
C ASP A 320 -15.73 -1.99 11.15
N VAL A 321 -15.91 -0.71 10.85
CA VAL A 321 -15.20 0.01 9.80
C VAL A 321 -14.60 1.31 10.31
N PHE A 322 -13.47 1.71 9.77
CA PHE A 322 -13.00 3.07 9.88
C PHE A 322 -13.23 3.80 8.55
N LEU A 323 -13.47 5.10 8.66
CA LEU A 323 -13.61 6.01 7.54
C LEU A 323 -12.54 7.07 7.69
N HIS A 324 -11.71 7.26 6.67
CA HIS A 324 -10.68 8.28 6.65
C HIS A 324 -10.97 9.25 5.52
N ARG A 325 -10.98 10.55 5.81
CA ARG A 325 -11.16 11.57 4.77
C ARG A 325 -9.86 12.32 4.51
N VAL A 326 -9.41 12.31 3.27
CA VAL A 326 -8.34 13.17 2.75
C VAL A 326 -8.93 14.35 1.97
N ALA A 327 -8.09 15.31 1.59
CA ALA A 327 -8.52 16.40 0.73
C ALA A 327 -9.05 15.84 -0.60
N PRO A 328 -10.27 16.20 -1.04
CA PRO A 328 -10.84 15.69 -2.28
C PRO A 328 -10.06 16.19 -3.51
N ALA A 329 -10.00 15.36 -4.55
CA ALA A 329 -9.50 15.71 -5.87
C ALA A 329 -10.68 15.78 -6.87
N ALA A 330 -10.47 16.31 -8.07
CA ALA A 330 -11.54 16.38 -9.06
C ALA A 330 -12.10 14.97 -9.39
N GLY A 331 -13.38 14.73 -9.07
CA GLY A 331 -14.04 13.43 -9.24
C GLY A 331 -13.75 12.39 -8.15
N ASP A 332 -12.95 12.72 -7.13
CA ASP A 332 -12.69 11.89 -5.96
C ASP A 332 -13.20 12.59 -4.70
N SER A 333 -13.99 11.86 -3.92
CA SER A 333 -14.56 12.35 -2.66
C SER A 333 -13.52 12.56 -1.56
N GLY A 334 -12.33 11.97 -1.71
CA GLY A 334 -11.30 11.87 -0.67
C GLY A 334 -11.65 10.88 0.43
N TRP A 335 -12.71 10.08 0.29
CA TRP A 335 -13.09 9.09 1.30
C TRP A 335 -12.44 7.73 1.06
N TYR A 336 -11.90 7.19 2.15
CA TYR A 336 -11.43 5.82 2.25
C TYR A 336 -12.19 5.08 3.35
N ILE A 337 -12.71 3.88 3.08
CA ILE A 337 -13.38 3.03 4.07
C ILE A 337 -12.66 1.69 4.19
N GLY A 338 -12.17 1.38 5.39
CA GLY A 338 -11.52 0.10 5.70
C GLY A 338 -12.13 -0.55 6.94
N PRO A 339 -11.88 -1.84 7.20
CA PRO A 339 -12.29 -2.48 8.45
C PRO A 339 -11.36 -2.10 9.61
N VAL A 340 -11.89 -2.07 10.84
CA VAL A 340 -11.10 -1.68 12.03
C VAL A 340 -10.08 -2.75 12.44
N ALA A 341 -10.41 -4.03 12.23
CA ALA A 341 -9.52 -5.14 12.48
C ALA A 341 -8.85 -5.59 11.17
N ASP A 342 -7.56 -5.93 11.23
CA ASP A 342 -6.85 -6.67 10.18
C ASP A 342 -7.42 -8.09 10.07
N ALA A 343 -8.61 -8.20 9.46
CA ALA A 343 -9.21 -9.47 9.09
C ALA A 343 -8.43 -10.06 7.89
N GLY A 344 -7.23 -10.57 8.15
CA GLY A 344 -6.58 -11.57 7.30
C GLY A 344 -6.17 -11.15 5.89
N GLY A 345 -5.93 -9.86 5.62
CA GLY A 345 -5.55 -9.36 4.30
C GLY A 345 -6.76 -9.11 3.41
N PHE A 346 -6.92 -7.86 2.97
CA PHE A 346 -8.04 -7.47 2.12
C PHE A 346 -7.74 -7.78 0.66
N PRO A 347 -8.71 -8.30 -0.12
CA PRO A 347 -8.48 -8.71 -1.50
C PRO A 347 -8.25 -7.55 -2.47
N GLY A 348 -8.24 -6.29 -1.98
CA GLY A 348 -7.94 -5.11 -2.76
C GLY A 348 -8.82 -3.93 -2.38
N PHE A 349 -8.70 -2.86 -3.18
CA PHE A 349 -9.53 -1.66 -3.07
C PHE A 349 -10.49 -1.56 -4.23
N VAL A 350 -11.71 -1.11 -3.94
CA VAL A 350 -12.79 -0.94 -4.93
C VAL A 350 -13.27 0.51 -4.87
N GLY A 351 -13.62 1.07 -6.03
CA GLY A 351 -14.26 2.37 -6.14
C GLY A 351 -15.78 2.24 -6.14
N LEU A 352 -16.47 3.09 -5.37
CA LEU A 352 -17.93 3.22 -5.35
C LEU A 352 -18.32 4.67 -5.58
N GLY A 353 -19.36 4.95 -6.36
CA GLY A 353 -19.91 6.30 -6.41
C GLY A 353 -20.55 6.68 -5.07
N ALA A 354 -20.42 7.94 -4.66
CA ALA A 354 -20.99 8.46 -3.41
C ALA A 354 -22.51 8.20 -3.29
N ALA A 355 -23.26 8.38 -4.39
CA ALA A 355 -24.69 8.06 -4.44
C ALA A 355 -24.99 6.57 -4.16
N GLU A 356 -24.11 5.67 -4.58
CA GLU A 356 -24.26 4.24 -4.35
C GLU A 356 -23.92 3.86 -2.91
N LEU A 357 -22.93 4.51 -2.28
CA LEU A 357 -22.69 4.37 -0.85
C LEU A 357 -23.92 4.81 -0.04
N ALA A 358 -24.52 5.96 -0.39
CA ALA A 358 -25.73 6.47 0.26
C ALA A 358 -26.90 5.47 0.20
N ARG A 359 -27.03 4.73 -0.90
CA ARG A 359 -28.05 3.67 -1.05
C ARG A 359 -27.73 2.42 -0.25
N ARG A 360 -26.48 1.94 -0.28
CA ARG A 360 -26.07 0.66 0.35
C ARG A 360 -25.88 0.77 1.86
N ARG A 361 -25.27 1.86 2.33
CA ARG A 361 -24.91 2.11 3.72
C ARG A 361 -25.33 3.54 4.11
N PRO A 362 -26.65 3.81 4.24
CA PRO A 362 -27.15 5.13 4.63
C PRO A 362 -26.65 5.55 6.02
N ASP A 363 -26.29 4.58 6.85
CA ASP A 363 -25.67 4.78 8.16
C ASP A 363 -24.28 5.43 8.06
N LEU A 364 -23.43 4.91 7.17
CA LEU A 364 -22.10 5.49 6.92
C LEU A 364 -22.18 6.81 6.16
N TRP A 365 -23.17 6.97 5.29
CA TRP A 365 -23.38 8.20 4.53
C TRP A 365 -23.62 9.42 5.41
N ALA A 366 -24.26 9.25 6.57
CA ALA A 366 -24.46 10.33 7.54
C ALA A 366 -23.12 10.93 8.04
N LEU A 367 -22.01 10.19 7.92
CA LEU A 367 -20.67 10.62 8.30
C LEU A 367 -19.89 11.23 7.14
N ALA A 368 -20.40 11.16 5.90
CA ALA A 368 -19.67 11.58 4.69
C ALA A 368 -19.36 13.09 4.65
N GLY A 369 -20.01 13.88 5.50
CA GLY A 369 -19.76 15.31 5.65
C GLY A 369 -18.50 15.66 6.44
N VAL A 370 -17.86 14.73 7.16
CA VAL A 370 -16.76 15.10 8.10
C VAL A 370 -15.61 15.80 7.39
N VAL A 371 -15.05 16.88 7.94
CA VAL A 371 -13.93 17.63 7.31
C VAL A 371 -12.70 16.76 6.99
N PRO A 372 -11.97 17.04 5.89
CA PRO A 372 -10.73 16.35 5.56
C PRO A 372 -9.71 16.34 6.71
N GLY A 373 -8.88 15.31 6.74
CA GLY A 373 -7.86 15.06 7.76
C GLY A 373 -8.33 14.20 8.94
N HIS A 374 -9.62 13.87 9.03
CA HIS A 374 -10.16 13.11 10.16
C HIS A 374 -10.34 11.63 9.85
N THR A 375 -10.23 10.80 10.88
CA THR A 375 -10.55 9.37 10.83
C THR A 375 -11.65 9.06 11.83
N ILE A 376 -12.70 8.39 11.39
CA ILE A 376 -13.82 7.97 12.22
C ILE A 376 -13.73 6.46 12.37
N VAL A 377 -13.82 5.96 13.61
CA VAL A 377 -13.91 4.54 13.90
C VAL A 377 -15.37 4.23 14.23
N TRP A 378 -16.00 3.39 13.42
CA TRP A 378 -17.37 2.92 13.58
C TRP A 378 -17.37 1.46 13.98
N GLN A 379 -17.97 1.13 15.11
CA GLN A 379 -18.11 -0.26 15.58
C GLN A 379 -19.49 -0.48 16.17
N SER A 380 -20.00 -1.71 16.01
CA SER A 380 -21.28 -2.13 16.61
C SER A 380 -22.47 -1.20 16.31
N GLY A 381 -22.43 -0.46 15.21
CA GLY A 381 -23.52 0.46 14.81
C GLY A 381 -23.35 1.91 15.27
N GLY A 382 -22.23 2.31 15.86
CA GLY A 382 -22.00 3.72 16.24
C GLY A 382 -20.56 4.17 16.09
N VAL A 383 -20.35 5.48 16.17
CA VAL A 383 -19.01 6.09 16.24
C VAL A 383 -18.41 5.83 17.62
N VAL A 384 -17.28 5.13 17.67
CA VAL A 384 -16.55 4.85 18.91
C VAL A 384 -15.44 5.87 19.14
N ALA A 385 -14.78 6.31 18.07
CA ALA A 385 -13.71 7.30 18.15
C ALA A 385 -13.70 8.19 16.91
N VAL A 386 -13.28 9.44 17.11
CA VAL A 386 -12.97 10.37 16.03
C VAL A 386 -11.54 10.86 16.26
N LEU A 387 -10.66 10.64 15.29
CA LEU A 387 -9.27 11.03 15.34
C LEU A 387 -9.06 12.24 14.45
N GLY A 388 -8.41 13.26 14.99
CA GLY A 388 -7.98 14.45 14.28
C GLY A 388 -6.84 14.18 13.27
N PRO A 389 -6.45 15.21 12.51
CA PRO A 389 -5.33 15.13 11.55
C PRO A 389 -3.98 14.86 12.21
N ASP A 390 -3.85 15.14 13.51
CA ASP A 390 -2.67 14.82 14.32
C ASP A 390 -2.73 13.40 14.92
N GLY A 391 -3.79 12.64 14.62
CA GLY A 391 -4.05 11.30 15.15
C GLY A 391 -4.48 11.27 16.62
N ARG A 392 -4.76 12.44 17.23
CA ARG A 392 -5.31 12.50 18.59
C ARG A 392 -6.82 12.30 18.53
N GLU A 393 -7.35 11.63 19.54
CA GLU A 393 -8.78 11.47 19.69
C GLU A 393 -9.43 12.83 20.02
N CYS A 394 -10.37 13.25 19.18
CA CYS A 394 -11.25 14.36 19.48
C CYS A 394 -12.11 13.93 20.67
N GLN A 395 -12.04 14.67 21.77
CA GLN A 395 -12.89 14.40 22.92
C GLN A 395 -14.34 14.50 22.47
N LEU A 396 -14.99 13.35 22.33
CA LEU A 396 -16.44 13.29 22.28
C LEU A 396 -16.88 13.83 23.63
N GLY A 397 -17.42 15.06 23.66
CA GLY A 397 -17.93 15.64 24.89
C GLY A 397 -18.88 14.65 25.58
N PRO A 398 -19.13 14.79 26.90
CA PRO A 398 -20.11 13.98 27.61
C PRO A 398 -21.52 14.32 27.12
N GLY A 399 -21.83 13.98 25.88
CA GLY A 399 -23.13 14.10 25.25
C GLY A 399 -23.90 12.84 25.57
N ASP A 400 -24.89 12.99 26.46
CA ASP A 400 -25.96 12.04 26.78
C ASP A 400 -25.57 10.57 26.59
N GLY A 401 -25.05 10.01 27.68
CA GLY A 401 -24.88 8.57 27.84
C GLY A 401 -26.08 7.83 27.29
N GLY A 402 -25.82 6.83 26.45
CA GLY A 402 -26.86 5.92 26.00
C GLY A 402 -27.64 5.36 27.19
N PRO A 403 -28.94 5.12 27.02
CA PRO A 403 -29.74 4.49 28.06
C PRO A 403 -29.20 3.08 28.34
N ASP A 404 -29.16 2.72 29.62
CA ASP A 404 -29.14 1.35 30.14
C ASP A 404 -27.90 0.50 29.86
N ARG A 405 -26.77 0.90 30.46
CA ARG A 405 -25.98 -0.09 31.21
C ARG A 405 -26.24 0.13 32.69
N GLU A 406 -27.35 -0.41 33.16
CA GLU A 406 -27.61 -0.62 34.59
C GLU A 406 -26.46 -1.45 35.17
N HIS A 407 -25.45 -0.77 35.69
CA HIS A 407 -24.65 -1.34 36.75
C HIS A 407 -25.58 -1.48 37.95
N HIS A 408 -25.82 -2.73 38.36
CA HIS A 408 -26.33 -3.07 39.69
C HIS A 408 -25.46 -2.37 40.76
N ALA A 409 -25.83 -1.16 41.14
CA ALA A 409 -25.39 -0.52 42.35
C ALA A 409 -26.33 -1.01 43.45
N GLY A 410 -25.83 -1.91 44.28
CA GLY A 410 -26.52 -2.39 45.47
C GLY A 410 -26.93 -1.22 46.37
N GLY A 411 -28.19 -1.21 46.76
CA GLY A 411 -28.73 -0.27 47.72
C GLY A 411 -28.02 -0.40 49.07
N ALA A 412 -27.37 0.68 49.50
CA ALA A 412 -27.07 0.89 50.90
C ALA A 412 -28.29 1.54 51.55
N ALA A 413 -28.93 0.80 52.44
CA ALA A 413 -30.03 1.24 53.27
C ALA A 413 -29.60 2.43 54.14
N ALA A 414 -30.47 3.44 54.19
CA ALA A 414 -30.44 4.47 55.20
C ALA A 414 -31.09 3.92 56.48
N GLU A 415 -30.28 3.58 57.48
CA GLU A 415 -30.71 3.53 58.87
C GLU A 415 -30.72 4.97 59.41
N GLY A 416 -31.91 5.55 59.47
CA GLY A 416 -32.21 6.61 60.42
C GLY A 416 -32.89 5.97 61.61
N ASP A 417 -32.19 5.90 62.74
CA ASP A 417 -32.80 5.53 64.02
C ASP A 417 -32.87 6.78 64.91
N ALA A 418 -34.09 7.05 65.34
CA ALA A 418 -34.47 8.10 66.25
C ALA A 418 -35.30 7.45 67.35
N SER A 419 -34.73 7.36 68.55
CA SER A 419 -35.42 7.36 69.86
C SER A 419 -34.41 7.55 70.98
#